data_AF-F0GGU1-F1
#
_entry.id   AF-F0GGU1-F1
#
_cell.length_a   1.000
_cell.length_b   1.000
_cell.length_c   1.000
_cell.angle_alpha   90.00
_cell.angle_beta   90.00
_cell.angle_gamma   90.00
#
_symmetry.space_group_name_H-M   'P 1'
#
loop_
_entity.id
_entity.type
_entity.pdbx_description
1 polymer ?
#
loop_
_entity_poly.entity_id
_entity_poly.type
_entity_poly.pdbx_seq_one_letter_code
_entity_poly.pdbx_strand_id
1 'polypeptide(L)'
;GGALQWHFAAMWLLVGNGVFYLAMAIATGRLARKMLPVTPASIWRDVRAALRGRLSHDDLSVYNAVQRAAYLTAIVDLVVLVLSGLTIWKSVQFPLLRELFGGYDNARIVHFWAMALLVAFFVVHVAMALLVPRSLLAMLRGR
;
A
#
# COMPACT_ATOMS: atom_id res chain seq x y z
N GLY A 1 4.02 24.74 -15.59
CA GLY A 1 3.40 24.96 -14.27
C GLY A 1 2.38 23.91 -13.82
N GLY A 2 1.92 22.97 -14.67
CA GLY A 2 0.79 22.10 -14.31
C GLY A 2 1.11 20.81 -13.55
N ALA A 3 2.36 20.33 -13.55
CA ALA A 3 2.70 19.02 -12.96
C ALA A 3 2.36 18.95 -11.45
N LEU A 4 2.61 20.03 -10.72
CA LEU A 4 2.28 20.09 -9.29
C LEU A 4 0.76 20.11 -9.04
N GLN A 5 -0.01 20.77 -9.91
CA GLN A 5 -1.48 20.79 -9.80
C GLN A 5 -2.07 19.41 -10.08
N TRP A 6 -1.58 18.71 -11.10
CA TRP A 6 -1.98 17.32 -11.39
C TRP A 6 -1.62 16.38 -10.25
N HIS A 7 -0.46 16.56 -9.63
CA HIS A 7 -0.07 15.79 -8.45
C HIS A 7 -1.05 16.00 -7.30
N PHE A 8 -1.41 17.24 -6.96
CA PHE A 8 -2.39 17.50 -5.91
C PHE A 8 -3.80 17.00 -6.26
N ALA A 9 -4.22 17.08 -7.52
CA ALA A 9 -5.48 16.50 -7.95
C ALA A 9 -5.51 14.98 -7.74
N ALA A 10 -4.46 14.27 -8.15
CA ALA A 10 -4.32 12.83 -7.93
C ALA A 10 -4.21 12.47 -6.44
N MET A 11 -3.53 13.29 -5.64
CA MET A 11 -3.44 13.13 -4.19
C MET A 11 -4.84 13.11 -3.54
N TRP A 12 -5.72 14.05 -3.88
CA TRP A 12 -7.07 14.08 -3.32
C TRP A 12 -7.90 12.87 -3.72
N LEU A 13 -7.75 12.39 -4.95
CA LEU A 13 -8.37 11.15 -5.41
C LEU A 13 -7.86 9.95 -4.59
N LEU A 14 -6.56 9.87 -4.35
CA LEU A 14 -5.94 8.82 -3.53
C LEU A 14 -6.44 8.86 -2.08
N VAL A 15 -6.46 10.04 -1.47
CA VAL A 15 -6.95 10.24 -0.09
C VAL A 15 -8.42 9.86 0.03
N GLY A 16 -9.28 10.37 -0.88
CA GLY A 16 -10.71 10.07 -0.86
C GLY A 16 -11.00 8.57 -1.00
N ASN A 17 -10.34 7.90 -1.96
CA ASN A 17 -10.48 6.46 -2.15
C ASN A 17 -9.93 5.66 -0.96
N GLY A 18 -8.78 6.04 -0.43
CA GLY A 18 -8.15 5.39 0.73
C GLY A 18 -9.02 5.49 1.98
N VAL A 19 -9.56 6.67 2.28
CA VAL A 19 -10.47 6.88 3.41
C VAL A 19 -11.75 6.07 3.24
N PHE A 20 -12.36 6.07 2.06
CA PHE A 20 -13.55 5.27 1.78
C PHE A 20 -13.27 3.76 1.97
N TYR A 21 -12.15 3.28 1.43
CA TYR A 21 -11.75 1.88 1.56
C TYR A 21 -11.53 1.49 3.03
N LEU A 22 -10.79 2.31 3.79
CA LEU A 22 -10.54 2.06 5.22
C LEU A 22 -11.83 2.12 6.04
N ALA A 23 -12.70 3.11 5.80
CA ALA A 23 -13.99 3.22 6.46
C ALA A 23 -14.87 2.00 6.19
N MET A 24 -14.94 1.55 4.94
CA MET A 24 -15.64 0.32 4.56
C MET A 24 -15.03 -0.93 5.21
N ALA A 25 -13.69 -1.02 5.24
CA ALA A 25 -12.99 -2.16 5.85
C ALA A 25 -13.23 -2.25 7.36
N ILE A 26 -13.32 -1.11 8.05
CA ILE A 26 -13.63 -1.00 9.48
C ILE A 26 -15.13 -1.30 9.72
N ALA A 27 -16.03 -0.61 9.00
CA ALA A 27 -17.47 -0.76 9.16
C ALA A 27 -17.97 -2.19 8.89
N THR A 28 -17.37 -2.87 7.90
CA THR A 28 -17.69 -4.26 7.58
C THR A 28 -16.96 -5.27 8.47
N GLY A 29 -16.13 -4.84 9.44
CA GLY A 29 -15.30 -5.72 10.26
C GLY A 29 -14.33 -6.61 9.45
N ARG A 30 -14.13 -6.30 8.17
CA ARG A 30 -13.28 -7.07 7.25
C ARG A 30 -11.81 -6.92 7.62
N LEU A 31 -11.42 -5.76 8.15
CA LEU A 31 -10.08 -5.53 8.67
C LEU A 31 -9.77 -6.52 9.82
N ALA A 32 -10.68 -6.67 10.77
CA ALA A 32 -10.53 -7.62 11.89
C ALA A 32 -10.64 -9.09 11.47
N ARG A 33 -11.54 -9.42 10.54
CA ARG A 33 -11.75 -10.82 10.12
C ARG A 33 -10.72 -11.34 9.11
N LYS A 34 -10.21 -10.48 8.23
CA LYS A 34 -9.27 -10.87 7.15
C LYS A 34 -7.84 -10.37 7.35
N MET A 35 -7.57 -9.35 8.19
CA MET A 35 -6.22 -8.79 8.35
C MET A 35 -5.61 -8.95 9.75
N LEU A 36 -6.40 -9.28 10.78
CA LEU A 36 -5.90 -9.42 12.15
C LEU A 36 -5.38 -10.81 12.58
N PRO A 37 -5.58 -11.94 11.88
CA PRO A 37 -4.76 -13.12 12.12
C PRO A 37 -3.49 -13.02 11.26
N VAL A 38 -2.62 -12.04 11.56
CA VAL A 38 -1.25 -11.96 11.01
C VAL A 38 -0.29 -11.87 12.19
N THR A 39 0.17 -13.03 12.65
CA THR A 39 1.22 -13.11 13.67
C THR A 39 2.58 -12.81 12.98
N PRO A 40 3.49 -12.02 13.58
CA PRO A 40 4.82 -11.75 13.00
C PRO A 40 5.59 -13.02 12.61
N ALA A 41 5.36 -14.13 13.33
CA ALA A 41 5.92 -15.44 13.06
C ALA A 41 5.41 -16.12 11.77
N SER A 42 4.21 -15.81 11.27
CA SER A 42 3.74 -16.31 9.98
C SER A 42 4.34 -15.50 8.82
N ILE A 43 4.45 -14.18 8.97
CA ILE A 43 5.13 -13.30 7.99
C ILE A 43 6.56 -13.81 7.71
N TRP A 44 7.33 -14.09 8.76
CA TRP A 44 8.72 -14.55 8.60
C TRP A 44 8.85 -15.92 7.93
N ARG A 45 7.90 -16.83 8.21
CA ARG A 45 7.86 -18.17 7.63
C ARG A 45 7.57 -18.13 6.14
N ASP A 46 6.63 -17.26 5.75
CA ASP A 46 6.17 -17.17 4.38
C ASP A 46 7.11 -16.32 3.51
N VAL A 47 7.76 -15.29 4.07
CA VAL A 47 8.89 -14.60 3.43
C VAL A 47 10.01 -15.59 3.11
N ARG A 48 10.33 -16.49 4.06
CA ARG A 48 11.36 -17.53 3.85
C ARG A 48 10.94 -18.59 2.83
N ALA A 49 9.65 -18.92 2.73
CA ALA A 49 9.11 -19.84 1.72
C ALA A 49 9.09 -19.22 0.30
N ALA A 50 8.76 -17.93 0.22
CA ALA A 50 8.75 -17.15 -1.02
C ALA A 50 10.15 -16.96 -1.61
N LEU A 51 11.12 -16.64 -0.76
CA LEU A 51 12.54 -16.56 -1.15
C LEU A 51 13.10 -17.91 -1.61
N ARG A 52 12.46 -19.02 -1.27
CA ARG A 52 12.83 -20.39 -1.69
C ARG A 52 12.06 -20.87 -2.93
N GLY A 53 11.25 -20.02 -3.56
CA GLY A 53 10.52 -20.35 -4.79
C GLY A 53 9.46 -21.45 -4.65
N ARG A 54 9.15 -21.90 -3.43
CA ARG A 54 8.12 -22.92 -3.16
C ARG A 54 6.83 -22.24 -2.77
N LEU A 55 6.22 -21.57 -3.74
CA LEU A 55 4.82 -21.18 -3.63
C LEU A 55 4.00 -22.30 -4.27
N SER A 56 3.53 -23.23 -3.43
CA SER A 56 2.44 -24.13 -3.81
C SER A 56 1.26 -23.23 -4.20
N HIS A 57 0.86 -23.34 -5.46
CA HIS A 57 -0.21 -22.58 -6.09
C HIS A 57 -1.57 -23.27 -5.91
N ASP A 58 -1.76 -24.04 -4.83
CA ASP A 58 -2.91 -24.96 -4.74
C ASP A 58 -4.25 -24.26 -4.48
N ASP A 59 -4.27 -22.96 -4.14
CA ASP A 59 -5.54 -22.24 -3.96
C ASP A 59 -5.48 -20.76 -4.38
N LEU A 60 -6.11 -20.46 -5.53
CA LEU A 60 -6.36 -19.09 -6.01
C LEU A 60 -7.30 -18.29 -5.08
N SER A 61 -8.00 -18.96 -4.16
CA SER A 61 -8.93 -18.34 -3.19
C SER A 61 -8.25 -17.89 -1.89
N VAL A 62 -7.03 -18.39 -1.63
CA VAL A 62 -6.26 -18.09 -0.43
C VAL A 62 -5.17 -17.08 -0.81
N TYR A 63 -5.28 -15.86 -0.29
CA TYR A 63 -4.20 -14.89 -0.42
C TYR A 63 -2.92 -15.50 0.11
N ASN A 64 -1.96 -15.73 -0.79
CA ASN A 64 -0.63 -16.15 -0.43
C ASN A 64 -0.05 -15.12 0.55
N ALA A 65 0.62 -15.58 1.60
CA ALA A 65 1.11 -14.70 2.65
C ALA A 65 2.11 -13.64 2.15
N VAL A 66 2.78 -13.89 1.00
CA VAL A 66 3.55 -12.88 0.27
C VAL A 66 2.66 -11.75 -0.25
N GLN A 67 1.54 -12.09 -0.88
CA GLN A 67 0.57 -11.09 -1.34
C GLN A 67 0.01 -10.32 -0.16
N ARG A 68 -0.34 -11.02 0.93
CA ARG A 68 -0.86 -10.39 2.15
C ARG A 68 0.15 -9.43 2.79
N ALA A 69 1.42 -9.81 2.86
CA ALA A 69 2.50 -8.94 3.31
C ALA A 69 2.68 -7.75 2.36
N ALA A 70 2.68 -7.97 1.05
CA ALA A 70 2.82 -6.91 0.06
C ALA A 70 1.66 -5.90 0.12
N TYR A 71 0.42 -6.36 0.31
CA TYR A 71 -0.74 -5.47 0.54
C TYR A 71 -0.62 -4.69 1.84
N LEU A 72 -0.16 -5.32 2.93
CA LEU A 72 0.04 -4.61 4.20
C LEU A 72 1.12 -3.54 4.07
N THR A 73 2.25 -3.88 3.42
CA THR A 73 3.31 -2.91 3.09
C THR A 73 2.76 -1.76 2.27
N ALA A 74 1.99 -2.03 1.20
CA ALA A 74 1.38 -0.99 0.38
C ALA A 74 0.44 -0.08 1.19
N ILE A 75 -0.37 -0.64 2.11
CA ILE A 75 -1.26 0.17 2.96
C ILE A 75 -0.45 1.07 3.89
N VAL A 76 0.57 0.54 4.56
CA VAL A 76 1.43 1.32 5.46
C VAL A 76 2.19 2.40 4.68
N ASP A 77 2.74 2.04 3.52
CA ASP A 77 3.45 2.96 2.63
C ASP A 77 2.53 4.10 2.15
N LEU A 78 1.29 3.80 1.76
CA LEU A 78 0.29 4.82 1.40
C LEU A 78 -0.02 5.78 2.55
N VAL A 79 -0.09 5.28 3.80
CA VAL A 79 -0.28 6.15 4.98
C VAL A 79 0.93 7.07 5.16
N VAL A 80 2.14 6.54 5.08
CA VAL A 80 3.38 7.32 5.19
C VAL A 80 3.46 8.36 4.06
N LEU A 81 3.11 7.98 2.84
CA LEU A 81 3.10 8.85 1.67
C LEU A 81 2.14 10.03 1.85
N VAL A 82 0.91 9.79 2.33
CA VAL A 82 -0.07 10.85 2.59
C VAL A 82 0.38 11.77 3.71
N LEU A 83 0.86 11.23 4.84
CA LEU A 83 1.30 12.03 5.99
C LEU A 83 2.53 12.89 5.66
N SER A 84 3.53 12.31 4.99
CA SER A 84 4.70 13.07 4.53
C SER A 84 4.32 14.12 3.48
N GLY A 85 3.40 13.81 2.56
CA GLY A 85 2.87 14.76 1.58
C GLY A 85 2.14 15.94 2.21
N LEU A 86 1.30 15.70 3.22
CA LEU A 86 0.62 16.74 4.01
C LEU A 86 1.62 17.64 4.73
N THR A 87 2.69 17.05 5.28
CA THR A 87 3.77 17.78 5.94
C THR A 87 4.50 18.71 4.97
N ILE A 88 4.76 18.25 3.74
CA ILE A 88 5.44 19.06 2.72
C ILE A 88 4.50 20.16 2.20
N TRP A 89 3.22 19.86 2.02
CA TRP A 89 2.25 20.80 1.47
C TRP A 89 1.92 21.93 2.45
N LYS A 90 1.69 21.60 3.72
CA LYS A 90 1.22 22.54 4.75
C LYS A 90 2.04 22.46 6.04
N SER A 91 3.37 22.50 5.93
CA SER A 91 4.33 22.35 7.03
C SER A 91 4.07 23.28 8.22
N VAL A 92 3.65 24.53 7.95
CA VAL A 92 3.32 25.53 8.98
C VAL A 92 2.02 25.21 9.71
N GLN A 93 1.05 24.59 9.03
CA GLN A 93 -0.26 24.27 9.59
C GLN A 93 -0.25 22.93 10.34
N PHE A 94 0.73 22.06 10.06
CA PHE A 94 0.94 20.78 10.74
C PHE A 94 2.32 20.70 11.43
N PRO A 95 2.59 21.55 12.45
CA PRO A 95 3.90 21.60 13.10
C PRO A 95 4.25 20.30 13.82
N LEU A 96 3.28 19.64 14.46
CA LEU A 96 3.48 18.35 15.13
C LEU A 96 3.90 17.26 14.14
N LEU A 97 3.28 17.21 12.97
CA LEU A 97 3.59 16.21 11.95
C LEU A 97 4.98 16.45 11.36
N ARG A 98 5.34 17.73 11.14
CA ARG A 98 6.70 18.12 10.75
C ARG A 98 7.74 17.67 11.77
N GLU A 99 7.45 17.79 13.06
CA GLU A 99 8.36 17.34 14.13
C GLU A 99 8.48 15.82 14.19
N LEU A 100 7.38 15.08 14.00
CA LEU A 100 7.39 13.62 13.90
C LEU A 100 8.26 13.12 12.75
N PHE A 101 8.26 13.83 11.62
CA PHE A 101 9.15 13.55 10.51
C PHE A 101 10.56 14.15 10.67
N GLY A 102 10.90 14.79 11.79
CA GLY A 102 12.24 15.36 12.02
C GLY A 102 12.54 16.60 11.18
N GLY A 103 11.53 17.29 10.68
CA GLY A 103 11.64 18.51 9.89
C GLY A 103 11.11 18.39 8.47
N TYR A 104 11.07 19.54 7.78
CA TYR A 104 10.57 19.63 6.41
C TYR A 104 11.44 18.85 5.41
N ASP A 105 12.76 18.98 5.52
CA ASP A 105 13.67 18.31 4.59
C ASP A 105 13.66 16.79 4.75
N ASN A 106 13.58 16.30 5.99
CA ASN A 106 13.47 14.86 6.21
C ASN A 106 12.10 14.33 5.73
N ALA A 107 11.01 15.09 5.89
CA ALA A 107 9.71 14.73 5.32
C ALA A 107 9.77 14.56 3.79
N ARG A 108 10.56 15.38 3.09
CA ARG A 108 10.77 15.25 1.62
C ARG A 108 11.51 13.97 1.26
N ILE A 109 12.55 13.62 2.03
CA ILE A 109 13.30 12.38 1.81
C ILE A 109 12.38 11.17 2.03
N VAL A 110 11.62 11.17 3.12
CA VAL A 110 10.64 10.10 3.42
C VAL A 110 9.61 10.00 2.31
N HIS A 111 9.04 11.12 1.85
CA HIS A 111 8.04 11.12 0.78
C HIS A 111 8.61 10.57 -0.53
N PHE A 112 9.85 10.95 -0.89
CA PHE A 112 10.51 10.44 -2.09
C PHE A 112 10.69 8.92 -2.05
N TRP A 113 11.17 8.38 -0.93
CA TRP A 113 11.33 6.94 -0.77
C TRP A 113 10.01 6.19 -0.75
N ALA A 114 8.97 6.75 -0.13
CA ALA A 114 7.62 6.18 -0.17
C ALA A 114 7.07 6.16 -1.61
N MET A 115 7.24 7.23 -2.39
CA MET A 115 6.88 7.24 -3.81
C MET A 115 7.62 6.17 -4.61
N ALA A 116 8.93 6.03 -4.37
CA ALA A 116 9.75 5.03 -5.04
C ALA A 116 9.31 3.59 -4.71
N LEU A 117 9.00 3.34 -3.43
CA LEU A 117 8.51 2.04 -2.97
C LEU A 117 7.14 1.71 -3.57
N LEU A 118 6.22 2.67 -3.61
CA LEU A 118 4.90 2.50 -4.23
C LEU A 118 5.02 2.18 -5.72
N VAL A 119 5.90 2.87 -6.45
CA VAL A 119 6.16 2.59 -7.87
C VAL A 119 6.73 1.18 -8.05
N ALA A 120 7.72 0.78 -7.23
CA ALA A 120 8.29 -0.56 -7.29
C ALA A 120 7.23 -1.65 -7.00
N PHE A 121 6.41 -1.45 -5.97
CA PHE A 121 5.29 -2.32 -5.66
C PHE A 121 4.32 -2.42 -6.85
N PHE A 122 3.95 -1.29 -7.45
CA PHE A 122 3.04 -1.28 -8.60
C PHE A 122 3.61 -2.06 -9.79
N VAL A 123 4.89 -1.89 -10.12
CA VAL A 123 5.54 -2.63 -11.21
C VAL A 123 5.49 -4.13 -10.95
N VAL A 124 5.86 -4.57 -9.74
CA VAL A 124 5.83 -6.00 -9.37
C VAL A 124 4.39 -6.53 -9.36
N HIS A 125 3.44 -5.77 -8.83
CA HIS A 125 2.03 -6.14 -8.77
C HIS A 125 1.44 -6.35 -10.17
N VAL A 126 1.66 -5.40 -11.08
CA VAL A 126 1.18 -5.48 -12.46
C VAL A 126 1.87 -6.61 -13.22
N ALA A 127 3.18 -6.80 -13.05
CA ALA A 127 3.91 -7.90 -13.66
C ALA A 127 3.33 -9.26 -13.23
N MET A 128 3.08 -9.46 -11.93
CA MET A 128 2.44 -10.69 -11.43
C MET A 128 1.03 -10.88 -12.00
N ALA A 129 0.23 -9.81 -12.09
CA ALA A 129 -1.12 -9.87 -12.64
C ALA A 129 -1.11 -10.28 -14.13
N LEU A 130 -0.17 -9.73 -14.91
CA LEU A 130 0.00 -10.05 -16.34
C LEU A 130 0.48 -11.48 -16.58
N LEU A 131 1.36 -12.01 -15.71
CA LEU A 131 1.85 -13.38 -15.79
C LEU A 131 0.75 -14.43 -15.52
N VAL A 132 -0.34 -14.04 -14.84
CA VAL A 132 -1.49 -14.91 -14.57
C VAL A 132 -2.76 -14.33 -15.21
N PRO A 133 -2.97 -14.46 -16.53
CA PRO A 133 -4.08 -13.81 -17.23
C PRO A 133 -5.47 -14.26 -16.77
N ARG A 134 -5.59 -15.46 -16.16
CA ARG A 134 -6.83 -15.90 -15.50
C ARG A 134 -7.25 -14.98 -14.34
N SER A 135 -6.29 -14.41 -13.61
CA SER A 135 -6.56 -13.47 -12.52
C SER A 135 -7.09 -12.12 -13.03
N LEU A 136 -6.57 -11.63 -14.15
CA LEU A 136 -7.04 -10.40 -14.80
C LEU A 136 -8.49 -10.53 -15.29
N LEU A 137 -8.82 -11.68 -15.90
CA LEU A 137 -10.19 -11.97 -16.33
C LEU A 137 -11.15 -12.06 -15.14
N ALA A 138 -10.72 -12.66 -14.03
CA ALA A 138 -11.52 -12.72 -12.80
C ALA A 138 -11.73 -11.34 -12.17
N MET A 139 -10.71 -10.47 -12.19
CA MET A 139 -10.83 -9.07 -11.72
C MET A 139 -11.80 -8.24 -12.57
N LEU A 140 -11.83 -8.44 -13.89
CA LEU A 140 -12.73 -7.72 -14.80
C LEU A 140 -14.17 -8.26 -14.77
N ARG A 141 -14.36 -9.57 -14.57
CA ARG A 141 -15.69 -10.22 -14.57
C ARG A 141 -16.30 -10.41 -13.18
N GLY A 142 -15.52 -10.25 -12.11
CA GLY A 142 -15.97 -10.47 -10.74
C GLY A 142 -16.35 -11.93 -10.42
N ARG A 143 -15.86 -12.89 -11.21
CA ARG A 143 -16.08 -14.34 -11.07
C ARG A 143 -14.78 -15.09 -11.25
#